data_AF-A0A7S7NQQ6-F1
#
_entry.id   AF-A0A7S7NQQ6-F1
#
_cell.length_a   1.000
_cell.length_b   1.000
_cell.length_c   1.000
_cell.angle_alpha   90.00
_cell.angle_beta   90.00
_cell.angle_gamma   90.00
#
_symmetry.space_group_name_H-M   'P 1'
#
loop_
_entity.id
_entity.type
_entity.pdbx_description
1 polymer ?
#
loop_
_entity_poly.entity_id
_entity_poly.type
_entity_poly.pdbx_seq_one_letter_code
_entity_poly.pdbx_strand_id
1 'polypeptide(L)'
;MGRHAPVCLSFLIAAGMMSGCSSSKIPEFKGTVGQLDLDGGFSDFLEHHQEAVVRLDVVIPRSEFQGGSEKEFDFIDVFDTCDEVLKEGETPSAPRCQGTEYNLPKVQGRSVLVLDGGSYHLRGRFRVTKRTGPLQGMFSVQLQPAD
;
A
#
# COMPACT_ATOMS: atom_id res chain seq x y z
N MET A 1 27.79 28.54 -45.01
CA MET A 1 28.23 28.75 -43.62
C MET A 1 28.14 30.24 -43.32
N GLY A 2 27.54 30.63 -42.20
CA GLY A 2 27.44 32.03 -41.76
C GLY A 2 26.00 32.55 -41.69
N ARG A 3 25.26 32.11 -40.67
CA ARG A 3 23.95 32.68 -40.29
C ARG A 3 24.15 34.00 -39.54
N HIS A 4 23.44 35.02 -40.00
CA HIS A 4 22.71 36.05 -39.26
C HIS A 4 23.10 36.32 -37.79
N ALA A 5 23.61 37.52 -37.54
CA ALA A 5 23.04 38.39 -36.52
C ALA A 5 22.13 39.38 -37.28
N PRO A 6 21.00 39.91 -36.74
CA PRO A 6 21.08 40.80 -35.57
C PRO A 6 19.83 40.86 -34.67
N VAL A 7 19.95 41.70 -33.65
CA VAL A 7 18.88 42.41 -32.91
C VAL A 7 18.19 41.63 -31.77
N CYS A 8 18.75 41.76 -30.58
CA CYS A 8 17.97 41.78 -29.33
C CYS A 8 17.30 43.16 -29.23
N LEU A 9 16.00 43.22 -29.56
CA LEU A 9 15.14 44.35 -29.19
C LEU A 9 14.11 43.85 -28.18
N SER A 10 14.04 44.57 -27.08
CA SER A 10 13.38 44.23 -25.82
C SER A 10 11.84 44.21 -25.89
N PHE A 11 11.25 43.76 -24.77
CA PHE A 11 9.84 43.79 -24.35
C PHE A 11 8.99 42.58 -24.73
N LEU A 12 8.80 41.68 -23.76
CA LEU A 12 7.52 41.62 -23.03
C LEU A 12 7.67 40.73 -21.79
N ILE A 13 7.13 41.26 -20.70
CA ILE A 13 6.96 40.61 -19.41
C ILE A 13 6.05 39.39 -19.62
N ALA A 14 6.60 38.20 -19.47
CA ALA A 14 5.83 37.01 -19.15
C ALA A 14 6.57 36.32 -18.02
N ALA A 15 6.11 36.58 -16.79
CA ALA A 15 6.52 35.83 -15.63
C ALA A 15 6.39 34.34 -15.98
N GLY A 16 7.53 33.65 -15.93
CA GLY A 16 7.60 32.23 -16.12
C GLY A 16 6.71 31.54 -15.10
N MET A 17 5.55 31.09 -15.55
CA MET A 17 4.98 29.85 -15.05
C MET A 17 5.17 28.85 -16.17
N MET A 18 6.41 28.37 -16.28
CA MET A 18 6.62 26.98 -16.61
C MET A 18 5.88 26.21 -15.51
N SER A 19 4.58 25.98 -15.71
CA SER A 19 3.82 24.99 -14.96
C SER A 19 4.52 23.68 -15.24
N GLY A 20 5.51 23.38 -14.39
CA GLY A 20 6.21 22.12 -14.43
C GLY A 20 5.15 21.04 -14.45
N CYS A 21 5.24 20.16 -15.44
CA CYS A 21 4.60 18.86 -15.33
C CYS A 21 5.14 18.24 -14.04
N SER A 22 4.45 18.43 -12.93
CA SER A 22 4.62 17.61 -11.75
C SER A 22 4.16 16.24 -12.19
N SER A 23 5.12 15.44 -12.66
CA SER A 23 4.98 14.00 -12.72
C SER A 23 4.72 13.57 -11.29
N SER A 24 3.44 13.57 -10.88
CA SER A 24 2.99 13.10 -9.58
C SER A 24 3.45 11.66 -9.45
N LYS A 25 4.57 11.45 -8.76
CA LYS A 25 5.15 10.13 -8.57
C LYS A 25 4.14 9.33 -7.75
N ILE A 26 3.77 8.14 -8.22
CA ILE A 26 2.89 7.24 -7.49
C ILE A 26 3.55 6.94 -6.13
N PRO A 27 2.85 7.18 -5.01
CA PRO A 27 3.36 6.88 -3.68
C PRO A 27 3.72 5.41 -3.55
N GLU A 28 4.79 5.11 -2.83
CA GLU A 28 5.36 3.76 -2.76
C GLU A 28 5.62 3.36 -1.31
N PHE A 29 5.23 2.12 -1.00
CA PHE A 29 5.66 1.42 0.21
C PHE A 29 6.48 0.20 -0.18
N LYS A 30 7.65 0.06 0.47
CA LYS A 30 8.53 -1.08 0.33
C LYS A 30 9.05 -1.49 1.69
N GLY A 31 8.79 -2.74 2.08
CA GLY A 31 9.17 -3.20 3.40
C GLY A 31 8.73 -4.62 3.71
N THR A 32 9.16 -5.09 4.88
CA THR A 32 8.68 -6.33 5.47
C THR A 32 7.54 -6.00 6.41
N VAL A 33 6.42 -6.71 6.28
CA VAL A 33 5.24 -6.57 7.14
C VAL A 33 5.09 -7.85 7.95
N GLY A 34 4.91 -7.71 9.26
CA GLY A 34 4.65 -8.82 10.17
C GLY A 34 3.18 -8.88 10.59
N GLN A 35 2.85 -9.79 11.51
CA GLN A 35 1.51 -9.90 12.10
C GLN A 35 1.13 -8.68 12.95
N LEU A 36 2.13 -8.02 13.56
CA LEU A 36 1.97 -6.76 14.29
C LEU A 36 2.75 -5.65 13.59
N ASP A 37 2.06 -4.56 13.26
CA ASP A 37 2.66 -3.36 12.67
C ASP A 37 2.89 -2.31 13.76
N LEU A 38 3.79 -2.61 14.72
CA LEU A 38 3.98 -1.79 15.93
C LEU A 38 4.50 -0.37 15.64
N ASP A 39 5.15 -0.16 14.49
CA ASP A 39 5.58 1.16 14.03
C ASP A 39 4.60 1.81 13.05
N GLY A 40 3.47 1.14 12.77
CA GLY A 40 2.41 1.59 11.87
C GLY A 40 2.87 1.77 10.43
N GLY A 41 4.05 1.29 10.03
CA GLY A 41 4.66 1.68 8.76
C GLY A 41 3.77 1.37 7.56
N PHE A 42 3.17 0.18 7.52
CA PHE A 42 2.32 -0.25 6.42
C PHE A 42 0.89 0.26 6.58
N SER A 43 0.32 0.11 7.78
CA SER A 43 -1.04 0.56 8.11
C SER A 43 -1.20 2.06 7.90
N ASP A 44 -0.29 2.88 8.44
CA ASP A 44 -0.32 4.34 8.33
C ASP A 44 -0.11 4.79 6.89
N PHE A 45 0.75 4.10 6.14
CA PHE A 45 0.96 4.41 4.73
C PHE A 45 -0.35 4.26 3.95
N LEU A 46 -1.04 3.13 4.10
CA LEU A 46 -2.31 2.89 3.42
C LEU A 46 -3.41 3.82 3.91
N GLU A 47 -3.45 4.12 5.21
CA GLU A 47 -4.41 5.06 5.79
C GLU A 47 -4.24 6.48 5.23
N HIS A 48 -3.01 6.97 5.10
CA HIS A 48 -2.71 8.28 4.51
C HIS A 48 -3.05 8.37 3.01
N HIS A 49 -3.20 7.22 2.34
CA HIS A 49 -3.34 7.12 0.90
C HIS A 49 -4.66 6.47 0.47
N GLN A 50 -5.68 6.56 1.32
CA GLN A 50 -7.03 6.10 0.99
C GLN A 50 -7.53 6.75 -0.31
N GLU A 51 -8.23 5.95 -1.12
CA GLU A 51 -8.78 6.32 -2.44
C GLU A 51 -7.74 6.61 -3.54
N ALA A 52 -6.44 6.59 -3.20
CA ALA A 52 -5.33 6.78 -4.14
C ALA A 52 -4.81 5.45 -4.72
N VAL A 53 -4.03 5.56 -5.79
CA VAL A 53 -3.23 4.45 -6.32
C VAL A 53 -1.84 4.53 -5.71
N VAL A 54 -1.37 3.41 -5.14
CA VAL A 54 -0.05 3.24 -4.54
C VAL A 54 0.72 2.13 -5.23
N ARG A 55 2.06 2.13 -5.11
CA ARG A 55 2.93 1.01 -5.48
C ARG A 55 3.36 0.27 -4.22
N LEU A 56 3.18 -1.05 -4.20
CA LEU A 56 3.57 -1.92 -3.10
C LEU A 56 4.68 -2.87 -3.55
N ASP A 57 5.70 -3.02 -2.70
CA ASP A 57 6.69 -4.09 -2.73
C ASP A 57 6.85 -4.62 -1.30
N VAL A 58 5.88 -5.45 -0.91
CA VAL A 58 5.72 -5.95 0.46
C VAL A 58 6.14 -7.41 0.53
N VAL A 59 6.87 -7.74 1.59
CA VAL A 59 7.26 -9.11 1.94
C VAL A 59 6.70 -9.47 3.31
N ILE A 60 6.02 -10.60 3.43
CA ILE A 60 5.47 -11.10 4.69
C ILE A 60 6.09 -12.47 4.96
N PRO A 61 6.91 -12.63 6.01
CA PRO A 61 7.43 -13.93 6.38
C PRO A 61 6.28 -14.90 6.66
N ARG A 62 6.37 -16.15 6.20
CA ARG A 62 5.28 -17.13 6.39
C ARG A 62 4.94 -17.37 7.87
N SER A 63 5.90 -17.24 8.77
CA SER A 63 5.69 -17.34 10.22
C SER A 63 4.86 -16.19 10.80
N GLU A 64 4.82 -15.06 10.10
CA GLU A 64 4.13 -13.83 10.50
C GLU A 64 2.83 -13.62 9.71
N PHE A 65 2.52 -14.51 8.75
CA PHE A 65 1.35 -14.36 7.91
C PHE A 65 0.09 -14.74 8.69
N GLN A 66 -0.80 -13.76 8.86
CA GLN A 66 -2.17 -13.95 9.30
C GLN A 66 -3.10 -13.58 8.15
N GLY A 67 -4.00 -14.48 7.78
CA GLY A 67 -4.87 -14.28 6.64
C GLY A 67 -5.29 -15.58 5.99
N GLY A 68 -5.91 -15.48 4.81
CA GLY A 68 -6.48 -16.61 4.12
C GLY A 68 -6.75 -16.36 2.64
N SER A 69 -7.36 -17.36 2.01
CA SER A 69 -7.73 -17.35 0.61
C SER A 69 -9.17 -17.79 0.48
N GLU A 70 -9.98 -16.94 -0.12
CA GLU A 70 -11.34 -17.23 -0.55
C GLU A 70 -11.40 -17.46 -2.06
N LYS A 71 -12.58 -17.80 -2.57
CA LYS A 71 -12.76 -18.06 -4.00
C LYS A 71 -12.36 -16.85 -4.87
N GLU A 72 -12.77 -15.65 -4.46
CA GLU A 72 -12.66 -14.43 -5.27
C GLU A 72 -11.55 -13.47 -4.80
N PHE A 73 -11.03 -13.65 -3.59
CA PHE A 73 -10.03 -12.77 -3.00
C PHE A 73 -9.13 -13.54 -2.02
N ASP A 74 -7.97 -12.98 -1.73
CA ASP A 74 -7.16 -13.34 -0.56
C ASP A 74 -7.26 -12.21 0.47
N PHE A 75 -6.94 -12.48 1.72
CA PHE A 75 -6.92 -11.45 2.75
C PHE A 75 -5.72 -11.60 3.67
N ILE A 76 -5.29 -10.47 4.23
CA ILE A 76 -4.17 -10.37 5.16
C ILE A 76 -4.63 -9.55 6.35
N ASP A 77 -4.49 -10.11 7.55
CA ASP A 77 -4.74 -9.42 8.79
C ASP A 77 -3.43 -8.80 9.30
N VAL A 78 -3.44 -7.49 9.51
CA VAL A 78 -2.35 -6.77 10.16
C VAL A 78 -2.91 -6.14 11.42
N PHE A 79 -2.33 -6.50 12.56
CA PHE A 79 -2.77 -6.02 13.86
C PHE A 79 -1.98 -4.77 14.27
N ASP A 80 -2.70 -3.78 14.78
CA ASP A 80 -2.14 -2.51 15.25
C ASP A 80 -1.87 -2.59 16.76
N THR A 81 -2.83 -3.10 17.52
CA THR A 81 -2.77 -3.15 19.00
C THR A 81 -3.48 -4.37 19.55
N CYS A 82 -3.05 -4.85 20.73
CA CYS A 82 -3.71 -5.92 21.47
C CYS A 82 -4.12 -5.44 22.86
N ASP A 83 -5.23 -5.95 23.39
CA ASP A 83 -5.79 -5.58 24.69
C ASP A 83 -4.83 -5.91 25.85
N GLU A 84 -3.97 -6.91 25.64
CA GLU A 84 -2.92 -7.33 26.57
C GLU A 84 -1.60 -7.52 25.83
N VAL A 85 -0.49 -7.40 26.57
CA VAL A 85 0.83 -7.74 26.05
C VAL A 85 0.86 -9.23 25.72
N LEU A 86 1.15 -9.56 24.46
CA LEU A 86 1.29 -10.94 24.02
C LEU A 86 2.43 -11.63 24.77
N LYS A 87 2.19 -12.86 25.21
CA LYS A 87 3.23 -13.70 25.81
C LYS A 87 4.23 -14.15 24.75
N GLU A 88 5.40 -14.58 25.20
CA GLU A 88 6.41 -15.16 24.29
C GLU A 88 5.81 -16.33 23.50
N GLY A 89 5.88 -16.25 22.16
CA GLY A 89 5.33 -17.24 21.25
C GLY A 89 3.81 -17.14 20.98
N GLU A 90 3.13 -16.17 21.58
CA GLU A 90 1.71 -15.91 21.32
C GLU A 90 1.54 -15.06 20.06
N THR A 91 0.66 -15.49 19.16
CA THR A 91 0.32 -14.75 17.94
C THR A 91 -0.88 -13.84 18.19
N PRO A 92 -0.92 -12.62 17.62
CA PRO A 92 -2.10 -11.77 17.66
C PRO A 92 -3.31 -12.47 17.02
N SER A 93 -4.50 -12.06 17.43
CA SER A 93 -5.75 -12.56 16.86
C SER A 93 -6.89 -11.56 17.04
N ALA A 94 -7.84 -11.54 16.11
CA ALA A 94 -8.98 -10.62 16.11
C ALA A 94 -9.80 -10.58 17.42
N PRO A 95 -9.95 -11.67 18.20
CA PRO A 95 -10.65 -11.59 19.49
C PRO A 95 -9.96 -10.76 20.57
N ARG A 96 -8.65 -10.50 20.44
CA ARG A 96 -7.83 -9.81 21.47
C ARG A 96 -6.99 -8.66 20.93
N CYS A 97 -7.08 -8.43 19.62
CA CYS A 97 -6.30 -7.42 18.93
C CYS A 97 -7.18 -6.69 17.92
N GLN A 98 -6.91 -5.40 17.76
CA GLN A 98 -7.50 -4.55 16.75
C GLN A 98 -6.52 -4.37 15.60
N GLY A 99 -7.04 -4.25 14.39
CA GLY A 99 -6.22 -4.11 13.20
C GLY A 99 -7.03 -3.87 11.96
N THR A 100 -6.42 -4.18 10.82
CA THR A 100 -7.01 -4.04 9.50
C THR A 100 -6.84 -5.33 8.70
N GLU A 101 -7.95 -5.82 8.17
CA GLU A 101 -7.99 -6.86 7.14
C GLU A 101 -7.86 -6.21 5.76
N TYR A 102 -6.78 -6.53 5.06
CA TYR A 102 -6.51 -6.10 3.69
C TYR A 102 -7.00 -7.15 2.71
N ASN A 103 -8.08 -6.84 2.02
CA ASN A 103 -8.71 -7.69 1.02
C ASN A 103 -8.07 -7.48 -0.35
N LEU A 104 -7.65 -8.58 -0.98
CA LEU A 104 -6.87 -8.64 -2.22
C LEU A 104 -7.65 -9.42 -3.29
N PRO A 105 -8.40 -8.74 -4.17
CA PRO A 105 -9.13 -9.40 -5.24
C PRO A 105 -8.21 -10.23 -6.15
N LYS A 106 -8.65 -11.44 -6.51
CA LYS A 106 -7.91 -12.30 -7.46
C LYS A 106 -8.04 -11.76 -8.87
N VAL A 107 -6.94 -11.74 -9.61
CA VAL A 107 -6.90 -11.33 -11.02
C VAL A 107 -7.00 -12.57 -11.88
N GLN A 108 -8.07 -12.69 -12.67
CA GLN A 108 -8.33 -13.88 -13.50
C GLN A 108 -8.30 -15.19 -12.70
N GLY A 109 -8.84 -15.16 -11.47
CA GLY A 109 -8.85 -16.30 -10.56
C GLY A 109 -7.50 -16.62 -9.90
N ARG A 110 -6.47 -15.78 -10.08
CA ARG A 110 -5.15 -15.96 -9.49
C ARG A 110 -4.92 -14.98 -8.35
N SER A 111 -4.28 -15.48 -7.30
CA SER A 111 -3.81 -14.65 -6.18
C SER A 111 -2.79 -13.62 -6.66
N VAL A 112 -2.92 -12.40 -6.13
CA VAL A 112 -1.88 -11.35 -6.24
C VAL A 112 -0.83 -11.46 -5.13
N LEU A 113 -1.07 -12.32 -4.14
CA LEU A 113 -0.16 -12.63 -3.07
C LEU A 113 0.62 -13.90 -3.42
N VAL A 114 1.90 -13.74 -3.75
CA VAL A 114 2.72 -14.85 -4.26
C VAL A 114 3.56 -15.43 -3.13
N LEU A 115 3.40 -16.73 -2.84
CA LEU A 115 4.28 -17.45 -1.92
C LEU A 115 5.56 -17.87 -2.66
N ASP A 116 6.71 -17.34 -2.24
CA ASP A 116 8.02 -17.70 -2.78
C ASP A 116 9.08 -17.65 -1.67
N GLY A 117 9.96 -18.66 -1.64
CA GLY A 117 11.06 -18.74 -0.68
C GLY A 117 10.64 -18.69 0.80
N GLY A 118 9.42 -19.14 1.14
CA GLY A 118 8.90 -19.10 2.51
C GLY A 118 8.37 -17.73 2.97
N SER A 119 8.14 -16.80 2.04
CA SER A 119 7.48 -15.52 2.30
C SER A 119 6.40 -15.25 1.28
N TYR A 120 5.34 -14.56 1.69
CA TYR A 120 4.34 -14.01 0.80
C TYR A 120 4.82 -12.66 0.26
N HIS A 121 4.61 -12.42 -1.03
CA HIS A 121 5.00 -11.20 -1.71
C HIS A 121 3.77 -10.54 -2.31
N LEU A 122 3.54 -9.28 -1.97
CA LEU A 122 2.53 -8.42 -2.58
C LEU A 122 3.24 -7.32 -3.37
N ARG A 123 3.22 -7.45 -4.70
CA ARG A 123 3.94 -6.53 -5.60
C ARG A 123 3.03 -6.01 -6.68
N GLY A 124 3.05 -4.70 -6.90
CA GLY A 124 2.30 -4.07 -7.98
C GLY A 124 1.73 -2.72 -7.61
N ARG A 125 0.76 -2.27 -8.40
CA ARG A 125 0.01 -1.04 -8.13
C ARG A 125 -1.37 -1.41 -7.66
N PHE A 126 -1.84 -0.71 -6.63
CA PHE A 126 -3.13 -0.98 -6.00
C PHE A 126 -3.85 0.33 -5.74
N ARG A 127 -5.15 0.37 -6.04
CA ARG A 127 -6.05 1.39 -5.51
C ARG A 127 -6.46 0.98 -4.10
N VAL A 128 -6.18 1.85 -3.14
CA VAL A 128 -6.56 1.68 -1.74
C VAL A 128 -7.99 2.17 -1.59
N THR A 129 -8.92 1.34 -1.12
CA THR A 129 -10.27 1.83 -0.82
C THR A 129 -10.29 2.55 0.52
N LYS A 130 -11.36 3.30 0.76
CA LYS A 130 -11.63 3.85 2.10
C LYS A 130 -11.64 2.73 3.15
N ARG A 131 -11.08 3.02 4.33
CA ARG A 131 -11.15 2.14 5.51
C ARG A 131 -12.60 2.04 5.95
N THR A 132 -13.09 0.81 6.11
CA THR A 132 -14.45 0.50 6.56
C THR A 132 -14.39 -0.32 7.84
N GLY A 133 -15.39 -0.27 8.72
CA GLY A 133 -15.38 -1.11 9.91
C GLY A 133 -16.07 -0.52 11.15
N PRO A 134 -15.86 -1.16 12.33
CA PRO A 134 -15.21 -2.48 12.47
C PRO A 134 -16.19 -3.63 12.18
N LEU A 135 -15.74 -4.59 11.38
CA LEU A 135 -16.38 -5.91 11.23
C LEU A 135 -15.59 -6.90 12.08
N GLN A 136 -16.22 -7.46 13.12
CA GLN A 136 -15.58 -8.44 14.03
C GLN A 136 -14.28 -7.95 14.71
N GLY A 137 -14.18 -6.65 15.00
CA GLY A 137 -13.00 -6.08 15.66
C GLY A 137 -11.88 -5.65 14.70
N MET A 138 -12.04 -5.88 13.39
CA MET A 138 -11.10 -5.47 12.36
C MET A 138 -11.72 -4.41 11.45
N PHE A 139 -10.92 -3.43 11.05
CA PHE A 139 -11.25 -2.61 9.89
C PHE A 139 -11.00 -3.40 8.61
N SER A 140 -11.63 -3.01 7.51
CA SER A 140 -11.47 -3.62 6.21
C SER A 140 -11.07 -2.57 5.19
N VAL A 141 -10.03 -2.88 4.42
CA VAL A 141 -9.53 -2.11 3.29
C VAL A 141 -9.39 -3.06 2.10
N GLN A 142 -9.88 -2.68 0.92
CA GLN A 142 -9.58 -3.39 -0.31
C GLN A 142 -8.38 -2.76 -1.00
N LEU A 143 -7.46 -3.62 -1.45
CA LEU A 143 -6.33 -3.26 -2.29
C LEU A 143 -6.62 -3.79 -3.70
N GLN A 144 -7.30 -2.96 -4.50
CA GLN A 144 -7.72 -3.34 -5.85
C GLN A 144 -6.53 -3.20 -6.82
N PRO A 145 -6.12 -4.25 -7.54
CA PRO A 145 -5.07 -4.14 -8.55
C PRO A 145 -5.37 -3.00 -9.55
N ALA A 146 -4.37 -2.16 -9.81
CA ALA A 146 -4.46 -1.02 -10.71
C ALA A 146 -3.43 -1.18 -11.85
N ASP A 147 -3.86 -0.89 -13.07
CA ASP A 147 -3.02 -0.90 -14.28
C ASP A 147 -2.02 0.28 -14.32
#